data_AF-A0A4R5UBR1-F1
#
_entry.id   AF-A0A4R5UBR1-F1
#
_cell.length_a   1.000
_cell.length_b   1.000
_cell.length_c   1.000
_cell.angle_alpha   90.00
_cell.angle_beta   90.00
_cell.angle_gamma   90.00
#
_symmetry.space_group_name_H-M   'P 1'
#
loop_
_entity.id
_entity.type
_entity.pdbx_description
1 polymer ?
#
loop_
_entity_poly.entity_id
_entity_poly.type
_entity_poly.pdbx_seq_one_letter_code
_entity_poly.pdbx_strand_id
1 'polypeptide(L)' 'MLSVLRAAAVLSACTLAACVSQSPRTAQAPAAPRIHEAPPRIVTDSAYVARVGREARRRGLALEWINPPLRQTAGD' A
#
# COMPACT_ATOMS: atom_id res chain seq x y z
N MET A 1 -33.87 -19.15 19.64
CA MET A 1 -33.28 -18.74 18.35
C MET A 1 -33.49 -17.26 18.03
N LEU A 2 -34.72 -16.71 18.08
CA LEU A 2 -35.00 -15.32 17.69
C LEU A 2 -34.22 -14.25 18.49
N SER A 3 -33.99 -14.47 19.80
CA SER A 3 -33.24 -13.53 20.65
C SER A 3 -31.74 -13.48 20.35
N VAL A 4 -31.15 -14.58 19.89
CA VAL A 4 -29.73 -14.67 19.53
C VAL A 4 -29.46 -13.90 18.22
N LEU A 5 -30.38 -14.02 17.26
CA LEU A 5 -30.33 -13.29 15.99
C LEU A 5 -30.44 -11.77 16.19
N ARG A 6 -31.28 -11.32 17.12
CA ARG A 6 -31.40 -9.89 17.47
C ARG A 6 -30.13 -9.37 18.14
N ALA A 7 -29.54 -10.13 19.06
CA ALA A 7 -28.28 -9.74 19.69
C ALA A 7 -27.14 -9.64 18.67
N ALA A 8 -27.04 -10.59 17.74
CA ALA A 8 -26.05 -10.57 16.66
C ALA A 8 -26.21 -9.35 15.74
N ALA A 9 -27.45 -8.98 15.39
CA ALA A 9 -27.73 -7.81 14.55
C ALA A 9 -27.32 -6.50 15.23
N VAL A 10 -27.60 -6.35 16.52
CA VAL A 10 -27.22 -5.16 17.30
C VAL A 10 -25.70 -5.04 17.44
N LEU A 11 -25.00 -6.15 17.74
CA LEU A 11 -23.55 -6.18 17.81
C LEU A 11 -22.89 -5.81 16.46
N SER A 12 -23.45 -6.31 15.34
CA SER A 12 -22.93 -5.98 14.00
C SER A 12 -23.14 -4.51 13.64
N ALA A 13 -24.22 -3.87 14.09
CA ALA A 13 -24.44 -2.44 13.85
C ALA A 13 -23.45 -1.56 14.61
N CYS A 14 -23.08 -1.95 15.84
CA CYS A 14 -22.13 -1.20 16.67
C CYS A 14 -20.68 -1.23 16.14
N THR A 15 -20.25 -2.31 15.48
CA THR A 15 -18.89 -2.40 14.93
C THR A 15 -18.68 -1.56 13.66
N LEU A 16 -19.74 -1.34 12.88
CA LEU A 16 -19.70 -0.55 11.63
C LEU A 16 -19.54 0.96 11.87
N ALA A 17 -19.90 1.47 13.05
CA ALA A 17 -19.82 2.90 13.37
C ALA A 17 -18.39 3.40 13.63
N ALA A 18 -17.41 2.50 13.79
CA ALA A 18 -16.03 2.87 14.11
C ALA A 18 -15.19 3.29 12.89
N CYS A 19 -15.68 3.11 11.66
CA CYS A 19 -14.87 3.30 10.45
C CYS A 19 -14.88 4.73 9.87
N VAL A 20 -15.57 5.70 10.49
CA VAL A 20 -15.66 7.08 9.98
C VAL A 20 -14.89 8.10 10.85
N SER A 21 -13.66 7.76 11.26
CA SER A 21 -12.76 8.76 11.83
C SER A 21 -12.05 9.52 10.70
N GLN A 22 -12.56 10.71 10.36
CA GLN A 22 -11.88 11.62 9.46
C GLN A 22 -11.00 12.57 10.29
N SER A 23 -9.68 12.36 10.27
CA SER A 23 -8.75 13.32 10.87
C SER A 23 -8.73 14.62 10.06
N PRO A 24 -8.77 15.81 10.70
CA PRO A 24 -8.65 17.08 9.99
C PRO A 24 -7.26 17.16 9.33
N ARG A 25 -7.24 17.52 8.05
CA ARG A 25 -5.99 17.77 7.31
C ARG A 25 -5.39 19.06 7.84
N THR A 26 -4.29 18.97 8.59
CA THR A 26 -3.50 20.15 8.97
C THR A 26 -2.64 20.60 7.79
N ALA A 27 -2.43 21.91 7.65
CA ALA A 27 -1.55 22.45 6.62
C ALA A 27 -0.11 21.98 6.88
N GLN A 28 0.54 21.43 5.84
CA GLN A 28 1.96 21.09 5.90
C GLN A 28 2.80 22.37 5.92
N ALA A 29 3.68 22.49 6.91
CA ALA A 29 4.68 23.55 6.97
C ALA A 29 5.63 23.46 5.76
N PRO A 30 6.22 24.57 5.30
CA PRO A 30 7.21 24.56 4.23
C PRO A 30 8.39 23.65 4.59
N ALA A 31 8.81 22.80 3.65
CA ALA A 31 9.97 21.95 3.84
C ALA A 31 11.24 22.80 4.00
N ALA A 32 12.09 22.43 4.95
CA ALA A 32 13.42 23.01 5.13
C ALA A 32 14.24 22.91 3.82
N PRO A 33 15.18 23.85 3.57
CA PRO A 33 16.01 23.81 2.36
C PRO A 33 16.76 22.47 2.28
N ARG A 34 16.56 21.75 1.18
CA ARG A 34 17.23 20.48 0.93
C ARG A 34 18.72 20.75 0.67
N ILE A 35 19.58 20.20 1.52
CA ILE A 35 21.01 20.07 1.24
C ILE A 35 21.13 19.27 -0.08
N HIS A 36 21.97 19.73 -1.01
CA HIS A 36 22.24 19.02 -2.27
C HIS A 36 22.94 17.69 -1.99
N GLU A 37 22.18 16.66 -1.66
CA GLU A 37 22.61 15.27 -1.77
C GLU A 37 22.59 14.84 -3.25
N ALA A 38 23.48 13.93 -3.62
CA ALA A 38 23.50 13.35 -4.96
C ALA A 38 22.09 12.83 -5.31
N PRO A 39 21.57 13.15 -6.51
CA PRO A 39 20.22 12.77 -6.88
C PRO A 39 20.07 11.24 -6.81
N PRO A 40 19.00 10.72 -6.17
CA PRO A 40 18.80 9.29 -6.04
C PRO A 40 18.67 8.66 -7.43
N ARG A 41 19.33 7.52 -7.63
CA ARG A 41 19.22 6.77 -8.87
C ARG A 41 17.92 5.96 -8.87
N ILE A 42 17.16 6.06 -9.96
CA ILE A 42 15.96 5.25 -10.16
C ILE A 42 16.33 4.00 -10.94
N VAL A 43 16.05 2.83 -10.38
CA VAL A 43 16.33 1.51 -10.99
C VAL A 43 15.10 0.62 -10.91
N THR A 44 14.97 -0.37 -11.80
CA THR A 44 13.93 -1.38 -11.69
C THR A 44 14.15 -2.26 -10.46
N ASP A 45 13.08 -2.52 -9.72
CA ASP A 45 13.10 -3.44 -8.57
C ASP A 45 13.12 -4.90 -9.05
N SER A 46 14.32 -5.39 -9.35
CA SER A 46 14.56 -6.75 -9.85
C SER A 46 14.12 -7.83 -8.86
N ALA A 47 14.24 -7.57 -7.54
CA ALA A 47 13.83 -8.50 -6.50
C ALA A 47 12.32 -8.68 -6.48
N TYR A 48 11.57 -7.57 -6.57
CA TYR A 48 10.12 -7.59 -6.69
C TYR A 48 9.68 -8.30 -7.97
N VAL A 49 10.25 -7.91 -9.12
CA VAL A 49 9.93 -8.49 -10.43
C VAL A 49 10.14 -10.01 -10.42
N ALA A 50 11.28 -10.47 -9.87
CA ALA A 50 11.57 -11.89 -9.77
C ALA A 50 10.59 -12.64 -8.85
N ARG A 51 10.21 -12.03 -7.72
CA ARG A 51 9.24 -12.61 -6.79
C ARG A 51 7.88 -12.81 -7.45
N VAL A 52 7.35 -11.77 -8.11
CA VAL A 52 6.07 -11.84 -8.81
C VAL A 52 6.15 -12.82 -9.99
N GLY A 53 7.26 -12.83 -10.75
CA GLY A 53 7.47 -13.79 -11.84
C GLY A 53 7.53 -15.25 -11.37
N ARG A 54 8.04 -15.53 -10.17
CA ARG A 54 7.94 -16.87 -9.56
C ARG A 54 6.49 -17.24 -9.26
N GLU A 55 5.72 -16.32 -8.68
CA GLU A 55 4.32 -16.57 -8.31
C GLU A 55 3.43 -16.76 -9.54
N ALA A 56 3.60 -15.94 -10.58
CA ALA A 56 2.88 -16.09 -11.84
C ALA A 56 3.11 -17.46 -12.48
N ARG A 57 4.37 -17.92 -12.53
CA ARG A 57 4.71 -19.26 -13.02
C ARG A 57 4.09 -20.38 -12.19
N ARG A 58 4.10 -20.27 -10.85
CA ARG A 58 3.43 -21.27 -9.98
C ARG A 58 1.94 -21.39 -10.28
N ARG A 59 1.31 -20.32 -10.76
CA ARG A 59 -0.12 -20.25 -11.08
C ARG A 59 -0.44 -20.51 -12.54
N GLY A 60 0.56 -20.78 -13.38
CA GLY A 60 0.37 -20.95 -14.83
C GLY A 60 -0.06 -19.68 -15.56
N LEU A 61 0.26 -18.50 -15.01
CA LEU A 61 -0.08 -17.21 -15.61
C LEU A 61 1.05 -16.69 -16.49
N ALA A 62 0.71 -16.20 -17.68
CA ALA A 62 1.59 -15.37 -18.48
C ALA A 62 1.63 -13.95 -17.88
N LEU A 63 2.82 -13.36 -17.82
CA LEU A 63 3.04 -12.07 -17.18
C LEU A 63 3.92 -11.20 -18.07
N GLU A 64 3.41 -10.01 -18.38
CA GLU A 64 4.08 -8.97 -19.14
C GLU A 64 4.08 -7.67 -18.33
N TRP A 65 5.23 -7.01 -18.24
CA TRP A 65 5.37 -5.75 -17.52
C TRP A 65 5.29 -4.57 -18.49
N ILE A 66 4.18 -3.83 -18.45
CA ILE A 66 4.04 -2.56 -19.18
C ILE A 66 4.72 -1.40 -18.45
N ASN A 67 4.75 -1.44 -17.12
CA ASN A 67 5.47 -0.49 -16.26
C ASN A 67 6.06 -1.25 -15.06
N PRO A 68 7.28 -1.80 -15.18
CA PRO A 68 7.88 -2.56 -14.11
C PRO A 68 8.16 -1.65 -12.90
N PRO A 69 8.01 -2.16 -11.67
CA PRO A 69 8.16 -1.36 -10.47
C PRO A 69 9.59 -0.83 -10.33
N LEU A 70 9.68 0.42 -9.91
CA LEU A 70 10.93 1.15 -9.74
C LEU A 70 11.24 1.32 -8.24
N ARG A 71 12.52 1.35 -7.92
CA ARG A 71 13.06 1.64 -6.59
C ARG A 71 14.12 2.73 -6.69
N GLN A 72 14.19 3.58 -5.67
CA GLN A 72 15.27 4.54 -5.51
C GLN A 72 16.44 3.89 -4.78
N THR A 73 17.64 4.12 -5.27
CA THR A 73 18.90 3.81 -4.57
C THR A 73 19.63 5.11 -4.28
N ALA A 74 20.48 5.10 -3.24
CA ALA A 74 21.41 6.20 -3.02
C ALA A 74 22.21 6.43 -4.31
N GLY A 75 22.44 7.70 -4.66
CA GLY A 75 23.42 8.06 -5.69
C GLY A 75 24.82 7.74 -5.17
N ASP A 76 25.69 7.26 -6.06
CA ASP A 76 27.09 6.92 -5.75
C ASP A 76 27.90 8.15 -5.29
#